data_AF-A0A0H3C6F7-F1
#
_entry.id   AF-A0A0H3C6F7-F1
#
_cell.length_a   1.000
_cell.length_b   1.000
_cell.length_c   1.000
_cell.angle_alpha   90.00
_cell.angle_beta   90.00
_cell.angle_gamma   90.00
#
_symmetry.space_group_name_H-M   'P 1'
#
loop_
_entity.id
_entity.type
_entity.pdbx_description
1 polymer ?
#
loop_
_entity_poly.entity_id
_entity_poly.type
_entity_poly.pdbx_seq_one_letter_code
_entity_poly.pdbx_strand_id
1 'polypeptide(L)'
;MAWRPWIQATWMAATLALGVPVAALGCSPVQGYVRPSNFELVQIADAIVVAEAIGVRNASDEDFFKRKVVFRVAQPLKGEAGNEIEVSSLSVGKTQPSDPDEILEPHPEAYRGACNRITVAKGGTYVLFLRKVEDSYASLGYPFSRINEDYAGEASPWMLTIRTYLRLQNSEQPMAQLATLERMQAELLAKTTPTRGEQAQAMDIAMHLGAPSPWKPTAYLLAAYDDVKAGRPPRYKPRPSTYDAERSEAAAFTDLIMENAGLDSGKPPPPPRRDPRLDALLEMMIDGEHPGAMPLFDALAASDAPGGDLAMAIRFYAKNGRYRDAYGLIETRAAPLIATLPEGEAWTLLDAIREAQQDGEYDGRPRRWRSQPDLAARWPRLAVALSRTTQDRFGRDADFYDSLMSLLGSDYRSNPELTLMLSGRSNDIIAWAERELVAPANLTASSVGPDDPLRLPMRVILRWMGLGDGDKDVAVLTPMFCRGSAQRQMMFQDIGTLGSTDGAHALLRFAASSVMTDSDRQALAPAISAWDKRYANESNESWMQTDPAMRKAANGQPITAKDIMPLKPVSCAS
;
A
#
# COMPACT_ATOMS: atom_id res chain seq x y z
N MET A 1 62.50 22.04 36.67
CA MET A 1 62.61 23.50 36.51
C MET A 1 61.77 23.91 35.30
N ALA A 2 60.72 24.68 35.57
CA ALA A 2 60.19 25.80 34.78
C ALA A 2 60.02 25.75 33.23
N TRP A 3 58.76 25.96 32.81
CA TRP A 3 58.26 26.87 31.74
C TRP A 3 58.08 26.38 30.27
N ARG A 4 56.81 26.14 29.88
CA ARG A 4 55.92 26.92 28.94
C ARG A 4 56.48 27.43 27.58
N PRO A 5 55.61 27.74 26.57
CA PRO A 5 54.99 26.86 25.57
C PRO A 5 55.33 27.27 24.11
N TRP A 6 55.05 26.42 23.12
CA TRP A 6 55.05 26.78 21.70
C TRP A 6 53.63 26.78 21.14
N ILE A 7 53.27 27.89 20.49
CA ILE A 7 52.04 28.12 19.74
C ILE A 7 52.17 27.39 18.40
N GLN A 8 51.27 26.45 18.11
CA GLN A 8 51.05 25.96 16.74
C GLN A 8 49.76 26.57 16.21
N ALA A 9 49.90 27.34 15.13
CA ALA A 9 48.82 27.87 14.33
C ALA A 9 48.19 26.74 13.50
N THR A 10 46.93 26.41 13.77
CA THR A 10 46.13 25.50 12.96
C THR A 10 45.37 26.30 11.89
N TRP A 11 45.65 26.00 10.63
CA TRP A 11 44.86 26.47 9.49
C TRP A 11 43.50 25.74 9.49
N MET A 12 42.40 26.48 9.67
CA MET A 12 41.05 26.00 9.34
C MET A 12 40.80 26.20 7.85
N ALA A 13 40.81 25.11 7.09
CA ALA A 13 40.22 25.08 5.76
C ALA A 13 38.69 25.06 5.91
N ALA A 14 38.04 26.18 5.57
CA ALA A 14 36.59 26.29 5.51
C ALA A 14 36.07 25.60 4.24
N THR A 15 35.57 24.37 4.39
CA THR A 15 34.85 23.66 3.33
C THR A 15 33.47 24.29 3.18
N LEU A 16 33.30 25.18 2.20
CA LEU A 16 31.98 25.64 1.75
C LEU A 16 31.24 24.44 1.14
N ALA A 17 30.37 23.81 1.93
CA ALA A 17 29.35 22.92 1.41
C ALA A 17 28.34 23.77 0.62
N LEU A 18 28.49 23.79 -0.70
CA LEU A 18 27.46 24.24 -1.63
C LEU A 18 26.25 23.31 -1.43
N GLY A 19 25.28 23.77 -0.64
CA GLY A 19 24.01 23.08 -0.44
C GLY A 19 23.29 22.94 -1.77
N VAL A 20 23.39 21.77 -2.39
CA VAL A 20 22.52 21.39 -3.48
C VAL A 20 21.10 21.39 -2.88
N PRO A 21 20.16 22.19 -3.38
CA PRO A 21 18.79 22.13 -2.91
C PRO A 21 18.30 20.71 -3.14
N VAL A 22 18.09 19.98 -2.05
CA VAL A 22 17.44 18.67 -2.10
C VAL A 22 16.02 18.98 -2.57
N ALA A 23 15.72 18.67 -3.83
CA ALA A 23 14.36 18.79 -4.34
C ALA A 23 13.45 18.06 -3.36
N ALA A 24 12.46 18.76 -2.82
CA ALA A 24 11.54 18.19 -1.87
C ALA A 24 10.92 16.94 -2.50
N LEU A 25 11.21 15.77 -1.92
CA LEU A 25 10.74 14.42 -2.30
C LEU A 25 9.23 14.25 -2.03
N GLY A 26 8.42 15.28 -2.31
CA GLY A 26 7.02 15.34 -1.86
C GLY A 26 6.11 14.34 -2.55
N CYS A 27 6.48 13.89 -3.75
CA CYS A 27 5.64 13.04 -4.59
C CYS A 27 6.50 12.09 -5.43
N SER A 28 6.54 10.82 -5.04
CA SER A 28 6.93 9.73 -5.93
C SER A 28 5.65 8.94 -6.20
N PRO A 29 5.04 9.07 -7.39
CA PRO A 29 3.86 8.27 -7.69
C PRO A 29 4.22 6.79 -7.57
N VAL A 30 3.27 6.00 -7.09
CA VAL A 30 3.46 4.56 -6.85
C VAL A 30 3.88 3.85 -8.15
N GLN A 31 4.56 2.71 -8.00
CA GLN A 31 4.88 1.81 -9.11
C GLN A 31 3.60 1.52 -9.93
N GLY A 32 3.73 1.55 -11.26
CA GLY A 32 2.59 1.33 -12.17
C GLY A 32 1.70 2.54 -12.43
N TYR A 33 1.92 3.68 -11.77
CA TYR A 33 1.14 4.90 -12.04
C TYR A 33 1.25 5.35 -13.50
N VAL A 34 0.09 5.49 -14.16
CA VAL A 34 -0.05 6.06 -15.50
C VAL A 34 -0.67 7.45 -15.40
N ARG A 35 0.08 8.49 -15.81
CA ARG A 35 -0.44 9.86 -15.90
C ARG A 35 -1.47 9.95 -17.03
N PRO A 36 -2.74 10.33 -16.76
CA PRO A 36 -3.70 10.57 -17.82
C PRO A 36 -3.21 11.70 -18.75
N SER A 37 -3.37 11.50 -20.04
CA SER A 37 -3.27 12.57 -21.03
C SER A 37 -4.40 13.59 -20.86
N ASN A 38 -4.28 14.78 -21.46
CA ASN A 38 -5.33 15.78 -21.37
C ASN A 38 -6.68 15.31 -21.96
N PHE A 39 -6.65 14.50 -23.01
CA PHE A 39 -7.86 13.87 -23.55
C PHE A 39 -8.52 12.95 -22.50
N GLU A 40 -7.72 12.17 -21.78
CA GLU A 40 -8.22 11.26 -20.73
C GLU A 40 -8.69 12.02 -19.49
N LEU A 41 -8.04 13.13 -19.11
CA LEU A 41 -8.55 14.01 -18.04
C LEU A 41 -9.98 14.49 -18.35
N VAL A 42 -10.22 14.89 -19.60
CA VAL A 42 -11.56 15.29 -20.05
C VAL A 42 -12.53 14.10 -20.00
N GLN A 43 -12.07 12.90 -20.34
CA GLN A 43 -12.86 11.67 -20.32
C GLN A 43 -13.28 11.27 -18.90
N ILE A 44 -12.35 11.29 -17.95
CA ILE A 44 -12.53 10.69 -16.62
C ILE A 44 -13.07 11.67 -15.57
N ALA A 45 -13.05 12.97 -15.82
CA ALA A 45 -13.67 13.94 -14.91
C ALA A 45 -15.19 13.76 -14.87
N ASP A 46 -15.77 13.71 -13.67
CA ASP A 46 -17.23 13.68 -13.48
C ASP A 46 -17.85 15.04 -13.82
N ALA A 47 -17.13 16.13 -13.52
CA ALA A 47 -17.50 17.48 -13.90
C ALA A 47 -16.26 18.29 -14.33
N ILE A 48 -16.46 19.20 -15.29
CA ILE A 48 -15.47 20.20 -15.66
C ILE A 48 -16.18 21.56 -15.62
N VAL A 49 -15.65 22.51 -14.84
CA VAL A 49 -16.29 23.80 -14.62
C VAL A 49 -15.31 24.96 -14.74
N VAL A 50 -15.81 26.10 -15.18
CA VAL A 50 -15.18 27.41 -14.97
C VAL A 50 -15.80 28.01 -13.71
N ALA A 51 -14.99 28.29 -12.68
CA ALA A 51 -15.52 28.72 -11.39
C ALA A 51 -14.61 29.70 -10.64
N GLU A 52 -15.20 30.62 -9.89
CA GLU A 52 -14.52 31.65 -9.09
C GLU A 52 -14.34 31.16 -7.64
N ALA A 53 -13.13 31.22 -7.08
CA ALA A 53 -12.90 30.84 -5.68
C ALA A 53 -13.39 31.94 -4.72
N ILE A 54 -14.51 31.72 -4.03
CA ILE A 54 -15.16 32.75 -3.21
C ILE A 54 -14.84 32.65 -1.71
N GLY A 55 -14.37 31.50 -1.22
CA GLY A 55 -14.03 31.33 0.19
C GLY A 55 -13.57 29.93 0.57
N VAL A 56 -13.47 29.69 1.88
CA VAL A 56 -13.11 28.38 2.47
C VAL A 56 -14.16 28.03 3.51
N ARG A 57 -14.65 26.79 3.49
CA ARG A 57 -15.47 26.19 4.54
C ARG A 57 -14.59 25.31 5.43
N ASN A 58 -14.92 25.26 6.72
CA ASN A 58 -14.13 24.57 7.76
C ASN A 58 -12.68 25.07 7.86
N ALA A 59 -12.47 26.38 7.69
CA ALA A 59 -11.13 26.97 7.67
C ALA A 59 -10.33 26.77 8.98
N SER A 60 -11.02 26.58 10.10
CA SER A 60 -10.42 26.33 11.42
C SER A 60 -10.07 24.87 11.69
N ASP A 61 -10.40 23.94 10.79
CA ASP A 61 -10.05 22.53 10.97
C ASP A 61 -8.53 22.36 10.81
N GLU A 62 -7.90 21.69 11.77
CA GLU A 62 -6.47 21.37 11.72
C GLU A 62 -6.18 20.34 10.63
N ASP A 63 -7.18 19.52 10.27
CA ASP A 63 -7.07 18.55 9.20
C ASP A 63 -7.21 19.24 7.83
N PHE A 64 -6.10 19.32 7.10
CA PHE A 64 -6.05 19.87 5.75
C PHE A 64 -7.06 19.22 4.81
N PHE A 65 -7.32 17.91 4.95
CA PHE A 65 -8.23 17.18 4.06
C PHE A 65 -9.71 17.51 4.31
N LYS A 66 -10.04 18.07 5.48
CA LYS A 66 -11.40 18.51 5.81
C LYS A 66 -11.71 19.93 5.36
N ARG A 67 -10.69 20.69 4.96
CA ARG A 67 -10.87 22.04 4.40
C ARG A 67 -11.43 21.92 2.98
N LYS A 68 -12.43 22.74 2.69
CA LYS A 68 -13.06 22.79 1.37
C LYS A 68 -13.03 24.22 0.84
N VAL A 69 -12.57 24.40 -0.38
CA VAL A 69 -12.69 25.69 -1.06
C VAL A 69 -14.08 25.77 -1.69
N VAL A 70 -14.76 26.89 -1.46
CA VAL A 70 -16.07 27.16 -2.05
C VAL A 70 -15.87 27.92 -3.34
N PHE A 71 -16.45 27.41 -4.42
CA PHE A 71 -16.42 28.04 -5.73
C PHE A 71 -17.81 28.44 -6.18
N ARG A 72 -17.92 29.61 -6.82
CA ARG A 72 -19.09 30.01 -7.60
C ARG A 72 -18.90 29.56 -9.04
N VAL A 73 -19.76 28.67 -9.53
CA VAL A 73 -19.68 28.14 -10.89
C VAL A 73 -20.20 29.18 -11.88
N ALA A 74 -19.32 29.64 -12.77
CA ALA A 74 -19.68 30.55 -13.86
C ALA A 74 -20.20 29.77 -15.08
N GLN A 75 -19.57 28.63 -15.38
CA GLN A 75 -19.95 27.81 -16.54
C GLN A 75 -19.64 26.32 -16.30
N PRO A 76 -20.64 25.42 -16.36
CA PRO A 76 -20.37 24.00 -16.50
C PRO A 76 -19.97 23.68 -17.95
N LEU A 77 -18.87 22.95 -18.13
CA LEU A 77 -18.41 22.43 -19.42
C LEU A 77 -18.77 20.94 -19.59
N LYS A 78 -18.74 20.19 -18.50
CA LYS A 78 -19.13 18.77 -18.40
C LYS A 78 -19.76 18.51 -17.04
N GLY A 79 -20.72 17.59 -16.98
CA GLY A 79 -21.37 17.15 -15.75
C GLY A 79 -22.35 18.17 -15.17
N GLU A 80 -23.02 17.79 -14.09
CA GLU A 80 -23.99 18.63 -13.38
C GLU A 80 -23.34 19.28 -12.16
N ALA A 81 -22.98 20.57 -12.25
CA ALA A 81 -22.49 21.33 -11.12
C ALA A 81 -23.53 22.39 -10.72
N GLY A 82 -23.81 22.50 -9.41
CA GLY A 82 -24.64 23.58 -8.88
C GLY A 82 -23.98 24.95 -9.05
N ASN A 83 -24.74 26.03 -8.79
CA ASN A 83 -24.22 27.40 -8.87
C ASN A 83 -23.06 27.67 -7.90
N GLU A 84 -23.02 26.92 -6.79
CA GLU A 84 -21.88 26.88 -5.88
C GLU A 84 -21.51 25.43 -5.62
N ILE A 85 -20.20 25.16 -5.54
CA ILE A 85 -19.65 23.84 -5.25
C ILE A 85 -18.57 23.94 -4.17
N GLU A 86 -18.46 22.88 -3.37
CA GLU A 86 -17.38 22.70 -2.42
C GLU A 86 -16.40 21.68 -2.98
N VAL A 87 -15.12 22.08 -3.06
CA VAL A 87 -14.05 21.24 -3.57
C VAL A 87 -13.04 20.97 -2.46
N SER A 88 -12.88 19.70 -2.12
CA SER A 88 -11.86 19.23 -1.17
C SER A 88 -10.46 19.17 -1.81
N SER A 89 -9.43 19.03 -0.98
CA SER A 89 -8.00 18.96 -1.40
C SER A 89 -7.47 20.23 -2.07
N LEU A 90 -8.12 21.36 -1.84
CA LEU A 90 -7.67 22.69 -2.27
C LEU A 90 -7.57 23.63 -1.07
N SER A 91 -6.82 24.72 -1.24
CA SER A 91 -6.62 25.75 -0.25
C SER A 91 -6.62 27.13 -0.89
N VAL A 92 -7.05 28.14 -0.12
CA VAL A 92 -6.95 29.54 -0.56
C VAL A 92 -5.62 30.13 -0.10
N GLY A 93 -4.85 30.70 -1.02
CA GLY A 93 -3.54 31.27 -0.72
C GLY A 93 -2.95 32.11 -1.86
N LYS A 94 -1.69 32.51 -1.71
CA LYS A 94 -0.95 33.17 -2.78
C LYS A 94 -0.52 32.13 -3.82
N THR A 95 -0.93 32.30 -5.06
CA THR A 95 -0.55 31.44 -6.19
C THR A 95 0.26 32.23 -7.21
N GLN A 96 1.10 31.52 -7.96
CA GLN A 96 1.62 32.02 -9.23
C GLN A 96 0.51 31.89 -10.31
N PRO A 97 0.48 32.74 -11.35
CA PRO A 97 -0.39 32.54 -12.51
C PRO A 97 0.10 31.39 -13.41
N SER A 98 -0.84 30.72 -14.05
CA SER A 98 -0.63 29.74 -15.12
C SER A 98 -0.16 30.43 -16.39
N ASP A 99 0.67 29.78 -17.22
CA ASP A 99 0.95 30.26 -18.59
C ASP A 99 -0.32 30.03 -19.45
N PRO A 100 -0.98 31.08 -19.96
CA PRO A 100 -2.22 30.94 -20.73
C PRO A 100 -2.03 30.22 -22.07
N ASP A 101 -0.79 30.15 -22.59
CA ASP A 101 -0.47 29.49 -23.86
C ASP A 101 0.08 28.08 -23.69
N GLU A 102 0.32 27.63 -22.46
CA GLU A 102 0.79 26.28 -22.15
C GLU A 102 -0.40 25.32 -22.09
N ILE A 103 -0.26 24.12 -22.66
CA ILE A 103 -1.27 23.04 -22.56
C ILE A 103 -0.67 21.67 -22.24
N LEU A 104 0.65 21.50 -22.34
CA LEU A 104 1.34 20.22 -22.14
C LEU A 104 1.76 20.05 -20.68
N GLU A 105 2.37 21.09 -20.12
CA GLU A 105 2.90 21.02 -18.75
C GLU A 105 1.86 21.42 -17.71
N PRO A 106 1.84 20.78 -16.53
CA PRO A 106 1.00 21.21 -15.42
C PRO A 106 1.46 22.57 -14.86
N HIS A 107 0.59 23.20 -14.08
CA HIS A 107 0.95 24.38 -13.31
C HIS A 107 2.24 24.17 -12.48
N PRO A 108 3.20 25.13 -12.41
CA PRO A 108 4.48 24.94 -11.72
C PRO A 108 4.40 24.56 -10.23
N GLU A 109 3.26 24.82 -9.59
CA GLU A 109 3.00 24.40 -8.21
C GLU A 109 2.85 22.88 -8.05
N ALA A 110 2.46 22.15 -9.10
CA ALA A 110 2.40 20.69 -9.07
C ALA A 110 3.76 20.07 -8.68
N TYR A 111 4.85 20.78 -8.98
CA TYR A 111 6.24 20.40 -8.65
C TYR A 111 6.73 20.86 -7.28
N ARG A 112 5.89 21.54 -6.50
CA ARG A 112 6.26 22.14 -5.20
C ARG A 112 5.67 21.40 -3.99
N GLY A 113 5.38 20.11 -4.14
CA GLY A 113 5.22 19.17 -3.02
C GLY A 113 3.87 18.45 -2.90
N ALA A 114 2.80 18.94 -3.53
CA ALA A 114 1.46 18.31 -3.44
C ALA A 114 1.05 17.50 -4.68
N CYS A 115 1.99 17.32 -5.63
CA CYS A 115 1.85 16.67 -6.94
C CYS A 115 0.80 17.30 -7.87
N ASN A 116 -0.06 18.16 -7.35
CA ASN A 116 -1.10 18.89 -8.05
C ASN A 116 -1.01 20.35 -7.57
N ARG A 117 -1.55 21.27 -8.36
CA ARG A 117 -1.84 22.60 -7.85
C ARG A 117 -2.95 22.50 -6.81
N ILE A 118 -2.65 22.86 -5.57
CA ILE A 118 -3.62 22.83 -4.46
C ILE A 118 -3.95 24.23 -3.94
N THR A 119 -3.26 25.27 -4.41
CA THR A 119 -3.49 26.65 -3.98
C THR A 119 -4.24 27.43 -5.05
N VAL A 120 -5.30 28.11 -4.63
CA VAL A 120 -6.05 29.07 -5.45
C VAL A 120 -6.08 30.43 -4.75
N ALA A 121 -5.97 31.52 -5.49
CA ALA A 121 -6.28 32.86 -4.99
C ALA A 121 -7.79 33.07 -4.87
N LYS A 122 -8.22 33.67 -3.75
CA LYS A 122 -9.60 34.16 -3.56
C LYS A 122 -9.93 35.20 -4.64
N GLY A 123 -11.10 35.08 -5.26
CA GLY A 123 -11.56 35.90 -6.37
C GLY A 123 -10.95 35.53 -7.73
N GLY A 124 -10.02 34.56 -7.78
CA GLY A 124 -9.53 34.02 -9.04
C GLY A 124 -10.56 33.11 -9.72
N THR A 125 -10.50 33.03 -11.04
CA THR A 125 -11.34 32.14 -11.86
C THR A 125 -10.49 30.99 -12.42
N TYR A 126 -10.99 29.77 -12.30
CA TYR A 126 -10.25 28.56 -12.60
C TYR A 126 -11.05 27.63 -13.51
N VAL A 127 -10.34 26.83 -14.30
CA VAL A 127 -10.87 25.63 -14.94
C VAL A 127 -10.56 24.45 -14.02
N LEU A 128 -11.60 23.79 -13.52
CA LEU A 128 -11.48 22.70 -12.56
C LEU A 128 -11.97 21.39 -13.17
N PHE A 129 -11.14 20.36 -13.06
CA PHE A 129 -11.49 18.97 -13.34
C PHE A 129 -11.79 18.27 -12.03
N LEU A 130 -13.02 17.78 -11.90
CA LEU A 130 -13.58 17.35 -10.63
C LEU A 130 -14.00 15.89 -10.70
N ARG A 131 -13.82 15.19 -9.58
CA ARG A 131 -14.49 13.92 -9.30
C ARG A 131 -15.56 14.12 -8.24
N LYS A 132 -16.65 13.39 -8.35
CA LYS A 132 -17.75 13.40 -7.39
C LYS A 132 -17.39 12.51 -6.21
N VAL A 133 -17.56 13.03 -5.00
CA VAL A 133 -17.33 12.30 -3.74
C VAL A 133 -18.55 12.55 -2.86
N GLU A 134 -19.38 11.52 -2.73
CA GLU A 134 -20.71 11.60 -2.08
C GLU A 134 -21.54 12.75 -2.70
N ASP A 135 -21.94 13.73 -1.88
CA ASP A 135 -22.69 14.92 -2.29
C ASP A 135 -21.80 16.13 -2.60
N SER A 136 -20.49 15.95 -2.68
CA SER A 136 -19.52 17.03 -2.90
C SER A 136 -18.54 16.72 -4.04
N TYR A 137 -17.64 17.67 -4.31
CA TYR A 137 -16.59 17.51 -5.30
C TYR A 137 -15.21 17.44 -4.64
N ALA A 138 -14.30 16.73 -5.29
CA ALA A 138 -12.87 16.80 -5.03
C ALA A 138 -12.16 17.16 -6.34
N SER A 139 -10.98 17.77 -6.24
CA SER A 139 -10.10 17.84 -7.40
C SER A 139 -9.80 16.42 -7.89
N LEU A 140 -9.74 16.23 -9.21
CA LEU A 140 -9.59 14.91 -9.83
C LEU A 140 -8.34 14.15 -9.33
N GLY A 141 -7.28 14.88 -8.96
CA GLY A 141 -6.19 14.38 -8.09
C GLY A 141 -5.06 13.62 -8.78
N TYR A 142 -4.97 13.57 -10.11
CA TYR A 142 -3.87 12.87 -10.79
C TYR A 142 -2.57 13.66 -10.75
N PRO A 143 -1.48 13.16 -10.13
CA PRO A 143 -0.19 13.85 -10.10
C PRO A 143 0.25 14.42 -11.45
N PHE A 144 0.76 15.64 -11.39
CA PHE A 144 1.35 16.36 -12.51
C PHE A 144 0.39 16.55 -13.68
N SER A 145 -0.91 16.62 -13.41
CA SER A 145 -1.95 16.85 -14.41
C SER A 145 -2.52 18.27 -14.35
N ARG A 146 -3.12 18.70 -15.47
CA ARG A 146 -3.72 20.04 -15.65
C ARG A 146 -5.17 20.10 -15.15
N ILE A 147 -5.36 19.80 -13.87
CA ILE A 147 -6.71 19.64 -13.29
C ILE A 147 -7.24 20.90 -12.57
N ASN A 148 -6.36 21.83 -12.18
CA ASN A 148 -6.73 23.07 -11.50
C ASN A 148 -5.95 24.24 -12.13
N GLU A 149 -6.40 24.75 -13.27
CA GLU A 149 -5.67 25.78 -14.04
C GLU A 149 -6.38 27.13 -13.97
N ASP A 150 -5.65 28.23 -14.13
CA ASP A 150 -6.30 29.55 -14.24
C ASP A 150 -7.13 29.64 -15.52
N TYR A 151 -8.31 30.25 -15.45
CA TYR A 151 -9.13 30.50 -16.62
C TYR A 151 -8.62 31.73 -17.38
N ALA A 152 -8.02 31.48 -18.55
CA ALA A 152 -7.48 32.52 -19.45
C ALA A 152 -8.45 32.96 -20.56
N GLY A 153 -9.75 32.65 -20.41
CA GLY A 153 -10.79 33.00 -21.39
C GLY A 153 -11.07 31.92 -22.44
N GLU A 154 -12.19 32.07 -23.14
CA GLU A 154 -12.71 31.09 -24.12
C GLU A 154 -11.79 30.82 -25.30
N ALA A 155 -10.98 31.81 -25.69
CA ALA A 155 -10.05 31.69 -26.81
C ALA A 155 -8.69 31.12 -26.40
N SER A 156 -8.46 30.81 -25.11
CA SER A 156 -7.19 30.22 -24.67
C SER A 156 -6.99 28.83 -25.28
N PRO A 157 -5.75 28.44 -25.62
CA PRO A 157 -5.45 27.11 -26.15
C PRO A 157 -6.00 25.97 -25.30
N TRP A 158 -5.95 26.12 -23.96
CA TRP A 158 -6.48 25.10 -23.06
C TRP A 158 -7.99 24.93 -23.16
N MET A 159 -8.75 26.04 -23.17
CA MET A 159 -10.21 25.99 -23.32
C MET A 159 -10.64 25.43 -24.68
N LEU A 160 -9.95 25.80 -25.77
CA LEU A 160 -10.21 25.26 -27.10
C LEU A 160 -9.94 23.74 -27.16
N THR A 161 -8.88 23.28 -26.49
CA THR A 161 -8.52 21.87 -26.38
C THR A 161 -9.59 21.08 -25.63
N ILE A 162 -10.02 21.56 -24.46
CA ILE A 162 -11.10 20.95 -23.67
C ILE A 162 -12.39 20.82 -24.49
N ARG A 163 -12.82 21.90 -25.15
CA ARG A 163 -14.04 21.90 -25.97
C ARG A 163 -13.95 20.93 -27.14
N THR A 164 -12.77 20.85 -27.75
CA THR A 164 -12.51 19.91 -28.84
C THR A 164 -12.65 18.47 -28.37
N TYR A 165 -12.05 18.12 -27.23
CA TYR A 165 -12.12 16.77 -26.68
C TYR A 165 -13.52 16.40 -26.19
N LEU A 166 -14.22 17.33 -25.52
CA LEU A 166 -15.63 17.14 -25.15
C LEU A 166 -16.51 16.86 -26.37
N ARG A 167 -16.32 17.62 -27.46
CA ARG A 167 -17.07 17.39 -28.70
C ARG A 167 -16.82 15.99 -29.26
N LEU A 168 -15.56 15.55 -29.34
CA LEU A 168 -15.22 14.22 -29.84
C LEU A 168 -15.82 13.12 -28.96
N GLN A 169 -15.65 13.24 -27.64
CA GLN A 169 -16.15 12.24 -26.68
C GLN A 169 -17.68 12.13 -26.68
N ASN A 170 -18.39 13.23 -26.98
CA ASN A 170 -19.85 13.25 -27.06
C ASN A 170 -20.42 12.80 -28.42
N SER A 171 -19.61 12.78 -29.48
CA SER A 171 -20.10 12.55 -30.86
C SER A 171 -19.57 11.29 -31.52
N GLU A 172 -18.52 10.67 -30.98
CA GLU A 172 -17.84 9.54 -31.63
C GLU A 172 -17.66 8.36 -30.68
N GLN A 173 -17.64 7.15 -31.25
CA GLN A 173 -17.30 5.93 -30.51
C GLN A 173 -15.79 5.90 -30.17
N PRO A 174 -15.36 5.20 -29.10
CA PRO A 174 -13.99 5.33 -28.59
C PRO A 174 -12.87 5.08 -29.61
N MET A 175 -13.01 4.06 -30.48
CA MET A 175 -12.03 3.81 -31.54
C MET A 175 -12.08 4.85 -32.68
N ALA A 176 -13.26 5.41 -32.96
CA ALA A 176 -13.41 6.47 -33.94
C ALA A 176 -12.75 7.78 -33.45
N GLN A 177 -12.85 8.06 -32.14
CA GLN A 177 -12.16 9.20 -31.50
C GLN A 177 -10.64 9.14 -31.77
N LEU A 178 -10.01 7.97 -31.58
CA LEU A 178 -8.56 7.81 -31.86
C LEU A 178 -8.21 8.07 -33.32
N ALA A 179 -9.03 7.57 -34.26
CA ALA A 179 -8.82 7.81 -35.69
C ALA A 179 -9.02 9.29 -36.06
N THR A 180 -9.98 9.97 -35.43
CA THR A 180 -10.20 11.40 -35.62
C THR A 180 -9.05 12.24 -35.05
N LEU A 181 -8.54 11.88 -33.87
CA LEU A 181 -7.36 12.50 -33.29
C LEU A 181 -6.12 12.32 -34.19
N GLU A 182 -5.91 11.13 -34.75
CA GLU A 182 -4.83 10.85 -35.71
C GLU A 182 -4.91 11.75 -36.95
N ARG A 183 -6.11 11.94 -37.53
CA ARG A 183 -6.32 12.89 -38.64
C ARG A 183 -6.05 14.33 -38.23
N MET A 184 -6.58 14.75 -37.08
CA MET A 184 -6.38 16.12 -36.57
C MET A 184 -4.90 16.42 -36.33
N GLN A 185 -4.15 15.47 -35.78
CA GLN A 185 -2.70 15.61 -35.62
C GLN A 185 -2.03 15.82 -36.99
N ALA A 186 -2.34 14.97 -37.96
CA ALA A 186 -1.77 15.08 -39.31
C ALA A 186 -2.10 16.43 -39.96
N GLU A 187 -3.33 16.92 -39.82
CA GLU A 187 -3.76 18.24 -40.33
C GLU A 187 -3.00 19.39 -39.66
N LEU A 188 -2.80 19.34 -38.34
CA LEU A 188 -2.03 20.35 -37.61
C LEU A 188 -0.56 20.36 -38.03
N LEU A 189 0.05 19.18 -38.21
CA LEU A 189 1.44 19.04 -38.67
C LEU A 189 1.64 19.44 -40.14
N ALA A 190 0.59 19.38 -40.96
CA ALA A 190 0.66 19.76 -42.38
C ALA A 190 0.55 21.28 -42.61
N LYS A 191 0.20 22.08 -41.59
CA LYS A 191 0.13 23.55 -41.71
C LYS A 191 1.53 24.14 -41.93
N THR A 192 1.64 25.06 -42.89
CA THR A 192 2.93 25.71 -43.22
C THR A 192 3.43 26.65 -42.11
N THR A 193 2.50 27.28 -41.38
CA THR A 193 2.81 28.24 -40.30
C THR A 193 1.86 28.01 -39.12
N PRO A 194 2.02 26.89 -38.38
CA PRO A 194 1.18 26.59 -37.24
C PRO A 194 1.52 27.53 -36.08
N THR A 195 0.49 28.06 -35.42
CA THR A 195 0.61 28.83 -34.18
C THR A 195 1.20 27.96 -33.05
N ARG A 196 1.72 28.59 -31.99
CA ARG A 196 2.22 27.87 -30.79
C ARG A 196 1.17 26.93 -30.21
N GLY A 197 -0.08 27.38 -30.11
CA GLY A 197 -1.20 26.57 -29.63
C GLY A 197 -1.50 25.36 -30.52
N GLU A 198 -1.45 25.51 -31.84
CA GLU A 198 -1.64 24.40 -32.79
C GLU A 198 -0.50 23.37 -32.71
N GLN A 199 0.74 23.83 -32.54
CA GLN A 199 1.89 22.93 -32.33
C GLN A 199 1.75 22.16 -31.02
N ALA A 200 1.37 22.85 -29.94
CA ALA A 200 1.14 22.23 -28.65
C ALA A 200 -0.02 21.22 -28.71
N GLN A 201 -1.10 21.55 -29.44
CA GLN A 201 -2.25 20.63 -29.61
C GLN A 201 -1.85 19.39 -30.40
N ALA A 202 -1.06 19.53 -31.47
CA ALA A 202 -0.56 18.39 -32.23
C ALA A 202 0.31 17.47 -31.35
N MET A 203 1.13 18.05 -30.48
CA MET A 203 1.96 17.31 -29.52
C MET A 203 1.11 16.63 -28.44
N ASP A 204 0.11 17.30 -27.88
CA ASP A 204 -0.80 16.73 -26.88
C ASP A 204 -1.53 15.51 -27.44
N ILE A 205 -2.04 15.61 -28.69
CA ILE A 205 -2.65 14.49 -29.40
C ILE A 205 -1.64 13.36 -29.61
N ALA A 206 -0.40 13.68 -29.99
CA ALA A 206 0.67 12.69 -30.14
C ALA A 206 0.90 11.90 -28.85
N MET A 207 0.98 12.60 -27.72
CA MET A 207 1.19 11.99 -26.40
C MET A 207 0.00 11.12 -26.02
N HIS A 208 -1.23 11.56 -26.25
CA HIS A 208 -2.40 10.73 -26.03
C HIS A 208 -2.32 9.46 -26.88
N LEU A 209 -2.13 9.56 -28.19
CA LEU A 209 -2.07 8.39 -29.07
C LEU A 209 -0.92 7.44 -28.71
N GLY A 210 0.22 7.98 -28.28
CA GLY A 210 1.43 7.23 -27.93
C GLY A 210 1.48 6.62 -26.54
N ALA A 211 0.57 6.96 -25.64
CA ALA A 211 0.58 6.48 -24.25
C ALA A 211 -0.51 5.42 -24.02
N PRO A 212 -0.17 4.13 -23.82
CA PRO A 212 -1.10 3.16 -23.26
C PRO A 212 -1.57 3.59 -21.87
N SER A 213 -2.86 3.43 -21.59
CA SER A 213 -3.45 3.76 -20.29
C SER A 213 -4.69 2.91 -20.01
N PRO A 214 -5.13 2.83 -18.75
CA PRO A 214 -6.41 2.18 -18.38
C PRO A 214 -7.65 2.84 -19.03
N TRP A 215 -7.53 4.05 -19.58
CA TRP A 215 -8.68 4.76 -20.15
C TRP A 215 -8.80 4.60 -21.67
N LYS A 216 -7.88 3.83 -22.28
CA LYS A 216 -7.91 3.51 -23.71
C LYS A 216 -9.00 2.51 -24.05
N PRO A 217 -9.54 2.51 -25.28
CA PRO A 217 -10.48 1.48 -25.69
C PRO A 217 -9.86 0.08 -25.58
N THR A 218 -10.65 -0.93 -25.18
CA THR A 218 -10.16 -2.32 -25.06
C THR A 218 -9.51 -2.82 -26.34
N ALA A 219 -10.07 -2.51 -27.51
CA ALA A 219 -9.52 -2.91 -28.80
C ALA A 219 -8.12 -2.31 -29.07
N TYR A 220 -7.85 -1.10 -28.56
CA TYR A 220 -6.53 -0.48 -28.64
C TYR A 220 -5.51 -1.23 -27.77
N LEU A 221 -5.86 -1.54 -26.52
CA LEU A 221 -4.97 -2.25 -25.60
C LEU A 221 -4.68 -3.68 -26.06
N LEU A 222 -5.67 -4.39 -26.61
CA LEU A 222 -5.48 -5.73 -27.18
C LEU A 222 -4.57 -5.69 -28.42
N ALA A 223 -4.76 -4.72 -29.31
CA ALA A 223 -3.87 -4.56 -30.47
C ALA A 223 -2.42 -4.27 -30.04
N ALA A 224 -2.23 -3.40 -29.04
CA ALA A 224 -0.91 -3.12 -28.47
C ALA A 224 -0.29 -4.38 -27.84
N TYR A 225 -1.10 -5.19 -27.14
CA TYR A 225 -0.66 -6.46 -26.56
C TYR A 225 -0.20 -7.44 -27.64
N ASP A 226 -0.97 -7.59 -28.71
CA ASP A 226 -0.64 -8.46 -29.84
C ASP A 226 0.61 -8.00 -30.61
N ASP A 227 0.81 -6.68 -30.73
CA ASP A 227 2.02 -6.10 -31.33
C ASP A 227 3.26 -6.41 -30.49
N VAL A 228 3.22 -6.15 -29.18
CA VAL A 228 4.32 -6.47 -28.26
C VAL A 228 4.63 -7.96 -28.26
N LYS A 229 3.60 -8.80 -28.14
CA LYS A 229 3.75 -10.26 -28.15
C LYS A 229 4.40 -10.78 -29.43
N ALA A 230 4.16 -10.11 -30.56
CA ALA A 230 4.76 -10.44 -31.85
C ALA A 230 6.09 -9.71 -32.13
N GLY A 231 6.62 -8.93 -31.19
CA GLY A 231 7.83 -8.14 -31.36
C GLY A 231 7.70 -7.01 -32.40
N ARG A 232 6.47 -6.57 -32.69
CA ARG A 232 6.21 -5.44 -33.58
C ARG A 232 6.32 -4.12 -32.81
N PRO A 233 6.79 -3.03 -33.45
CA PRO A 233 6.75 -1.72 -32.83
C PRO A 233 5.30 -1.26 -32.59
N PRO A 234 5.05 -0.43 -31.56
CA PRO A 234 3.72 0.11 -31.32
C PRO A 234 3.27 0.97 -32.50
N ARG A 235 1.96 0.97 -32.77
CA ARG A 235 1.34 1.77 -33.85
C ARG A 235 1.71 3.25 -33.78
N TYR A 236 1.74 3.81 -32.58
CA TYR A 236 2.05 5.22 -32.34
C TYR A 236 3.40 5.36 -31.65
N LYS A 237 4.11 6.44 -31.95
CA LYS A 237 5.36 6.77 -31.26
C LYS A 237 5.08 6.96 -29.77
N PRO A 238 5.83 6.29 -28.86
CA PRO A 238 5.64 6.48 -27.43
C PRO A 238 5.77 7.94 -27.00
N ARG A 239 5.01 8.30 -25.96
CA ARG A 239 5.16 9.59 -25.28
C ARG A 239 6.62 9.77 -24.84
N PRO A 240 7.25 10.95 -25.04
CA PRO A 240 8.60 11.18 -24.57
C PRO A 240 8.66 11.10 -23.04
N SER A 241 9.64 10.36 -22.51
CA SER A 241 9.80 10.14 -21.07
C SER A 241 10.03 11.43 -20.29
N THR A 242 10.47 12.53 -20.93
CA THR A 242 10.59 13.85 -20.31
C THR A 242 9.27 14.37 -19.75
N TYR A 243 8.13 13.99 -20.33
CA TYR A 243 6.80 14.36 -19.85
C TYR A 243 6.31 13.46 -18.70
N ASP A 244 7.06 12.40 -18.40
CA ASP A 244 6.83 11.43 -17.32
C ASP A 244 8.04 11.39 -16.34
N ALA A 245 9.02 12.30 -16.50
CA ALA A 245 10.34 12.26 -15.85
C ALA A 245 10.30 12.59 -14.34
N GLU A 246 9.11 12.80 -13.78
CA GLU A 246 8.87 13.09 -12.36
C GLU A 246 8.75 11.81 -11.49
N ARG A 247 9.16 10.67 -12.06
CA ARG A 247 9.55 9.41 -11.42
C ARG A 247 8.49 8.73 -10.55
N SER A 248 7.55 8.06 -11.24
CA SER A 248 7.08 6.74 -10.84
C SER A 248 7.87 5.67 -11.60
N GLU A 249 7.90 4.42 -11.14
CA GLU A 249 8.52 3.32 -11.86
C GLU A 249 7.91 3.05 -13.25
N ALA A 250 6.83 3.72 -13.67
CA ALA A 250 6.39 3.70 -15.07
C ALA A 250 7.44 4.28 -16.03
N ALA A 251 8.28 5.21 -15.55
CA ALA A 251 9.46 5.70 -16.27
C ALA A 251 10.57 4.65 -16.29
N ALA A 252 10.89 4.04 -15.14
CA ALA A 252 11.81 2.91 -15.08
C ALA A 252 11.33 1.74 -15.94
N PHE A 253 10.02 1.59 -16.11
CA PHE A 253 9.36 0.61 -16.95
C PHE A 253 9.46 0.99 -18.43
N THR A 254 9.19 2.23 -18.85
CA THR A 254 9.40 2.68 -20.24
C THR A 254 10.88 2.59 -20.64
N ASP A 255 11.79 2.93 -19.72
CA ASP A 255 13.23 2.76 -19.90
C ASP A 255 13.61 1.26 -19.90
N LEU A 256 13.03 0.41 -19.04
CA LEU A 256 13.20 -1.05 -19.07
C LEU A 256 12.70 -1.67 -20.40
N ILE A 257 11.61 -1.14 -20.94
CA ILE A 257 11.02 -1.55 -22.22
C ILE A 257 11.96 -1.24 -23.39
N MET A 258 12.71 -0.14 -23.30
CA MET A 258 13.43 0.42 -24.46
C MET A 258 14.96 0.34 -24.35
N GLU A 259 15.51 0.23 -23.14
CA GLU A 259 16.95 0.39 -22.86
C GLU A 259 17.65 -0.93 -22.46
N ASN A 260 16.92 -2.02 -22.17
CA ASN A 260 17.55 -3.29 -21.78
C ASN A 260 17.97 -4.17 -22.97
N ALA A 261 19.02 -3.71 -23.65
CA ALA A 261 19.94 -4.49 -24.48
C ALA A 261 21.22 -4.91 -23.73
N GLY A 262 21.22 -4.88 -22.39
CA GLY A 262 22.22 -5.54 -21.57
C GLY A 262 22.91 -4.62 -20.58
N LEU A 263 22.55 -4.74 -19.31
CA LEU A 263 23.44 -4.43 -18.21
C LEU A 263 23.39 -5.55 -17.15
N ASP A 264 24.57 -6.14 -16.99
CA ASP A 264 24.93 -7.31 -16.21
C ASP A 264 25.08 -6.94 -14.73
N SER A 265 24.16 -7.41 -13.87
CA SER A 265 24.16 -7.08 -12.44
C SER A 265 24.78 -8.17 -11.55
N GLY A 266 25.43 -9.19 -12.12
CA GLY A 266 26.14 -10.24 -11.37
C GLY A 266 25.28 -11.10 -10.43
N LYS A 267 23.97 -10.82 -10.30
CA LYS A 267 22.99 -11.74 -9.73
C LYS A 267 22.50 -12.65 -10.85
N PRO A 268 22.31 -13.95 -10.61
CA PRO A 268 21.65 -14.81 -11.60
C PRO A 268 20.32 -14.14 -11.98
N PRO A 269 20.04 -13.98 -13.29
CA PRO A 269 18.82 -13.32 -13.71
C PRO A 269 17.65 -14.06 -13.06
N PRO A 270 16.65 -13.34 -12.51
CA PRO A 270 15.43 -13.99 -12.09
C PRO A 270 14.90 -14.83 -13.26
N PRO A 271 14.20 -15.94 -12.98
CA PRO A 271 13.63 -16.79 -14.04
C PRO A 271 12.92 -15.91 -15.09
N PRO A 272 12.99 -16.27 -16.38
CA PRO A 272 12.54 -15.42 -17.47
C PRO A 272 11.09 -15.00 -17.22
N ARG A 273 10.93 -13.76 -16.79
CA ARG A 273 9.61 -13.15 -16.62
C ARG A 273 9.04 -12.89 -18.00
N ARG A 274 7.71 -12.90 -18.08
CA ARG A 274 6.98 -12.34 -19.21
C ARG A 274 7.55 -10.95 -19.54
N ASP A 275 7.58 -10.59 -20.82
CA ASP A 275 8.03 -9.26 -21.24
C ASP A 275 7.29 -8.20 -20.38
N PRO A 276 8.00 -7.35 -19.63
CA PRO A 276 7.38 -6.37 -18.74
C PRO A 276 6.31 -5.54 -19.47
N ARG A 277 6.48 -5.23 -20.75
CA ARG A 277 5.46 -4.54 -21.57
C ARG A 277 4.10 -5.21 -21.52
N LEU A 278 4.08 -6.54 -21.60
CA LEU A 278 2.85 -7.31 -21.56
C LEU A 278 2.22 -7.24 -20.17
N ASP A 279 3.02 -7.24 -19.10
CA ASP A 279 2.53 -7.04 -17.73
C ASP A 279 1.78 -5.71 -17.63
N ALA A 280 2.38 -4.58 -18.04
CA ALA A 280 1.68 -3.31 -17.90
C ALA A 280 0.45 -3.19 -18.79
N LEU A 281 0.43 -3.77 -19.99
CA LEU A 281 -0.78 -3.78 -20.82
C LEU A 281 -1.89 -4.58 -20.15
N LEU A 282 -1.56 -5.68 -19.46
CA LEU A 282 -2.51 -6.44 -18.67
C LEU A 282 -2.97 -5.68 -17.43
N GLU A 283 -2.08 -4.97 -16.73
CA GLU A 283 -2.43 -4.08 -15.61
C GLU A 283 -3.38 -2.97 -16.05
N MET A 284 -3.12 -2.33 -17.18
CA MET A 284 -4.03 -1.32 -17.76
C MET A 284 -5.40 -1.93 -18.06
N MET A 285 -5.44 -3.17 -18.59
CA MET A 285 -6.69 -3.88 -18.83
C MET A 285 -7.44 -4.26 -17.53
N ILE A 286 -6.71 -4.54 -16.44
CA ILE A 286 -7.25 -4.79 -15.11
C ILE A 286 -7.83 -3.49 -14.53
N ASP A 287 -7.07 -2.40 -14.56
CA ASP A 287 -7.41 -1.13 -13.92
C ASP A 287 -8.51 -0.35 -14.65
N GLY A 288 -8.63 -0.53 -15.97
CA GLY A 288 -9.53 0.23 -16.83
C GLY A 288 -10.92 -0.35 -17.06
N GLU A 289 -11.29 -1.42 -16.35
CA GLU A 289 -12.57 -2.13 -16.52
C GLU A 289 -12.83 -2.54 -17.98
N HIS A 290 -11.98 -3.42 -18.53
CA HIS A 290 -12.03 -3.84 -19.94
C HIS A 290 -12.68 -5.21 -20.17
N PRO A 291 -14.01 -5.38 -20.08
CA PRO A 291 -14.64 -6.71 -20.20
C PRO A 291 -14.40 -7.38 -21.56
N GLY A 292 -14.14 -6.60 -22.63
CA GLY A 292 -13.77 -7.14 -23.94
C GLY A 292 -12.42 -7.88 -23.97
N ALA A 293 -11.58 -7.74 -22.93
CA ALA A 293 -10.32 -8.46 -22.79
C ALA A 293 -10.49 -9.85 -22.14
N MET A 294 -11.73 -10.26 -21.80
CA MET A 294 -11.99 -11.53 -21.13
C MET A 294 -11.31 -12.75 -21.78
N PRO A 295 -11.34 -12.94 -23.12
CA PRO A 295 -10.71 -14.11 -23.72
C PRO A 295 -9.20 -14.21 -23.45
N LEU A 296 -8.52 -13.06 -23.31
CA LEU A 296 -7.10 -13.03 -22.97
C LEU A 296 -6.88 -13.51 -21.53
N PHE A 297 -7.69 -13.05 -20.58
CA PHE A 297 -7.57 -13.44 -19.17
C PHE A 297 -8.10 -14.86 -18.90
N ASP A 298 -9.06 -15.36 -19.67
CA ASP A 298 -9.47 -16.76 -19.64
C ASP A 298 -8.29 -17.69 -19.98
N ALA A 299 -7.42 -17.28 -20.91
CA ALA A 299 -6.19 -18.01 -21.22
C ALA A 299 -5.17 -17.94 -20.06
N LEU A 300 -5.05 -16.80 -19.37
CA LEU A 300 -4.22 -16.67 -18.16
C LEU A 300 -4.80 -17.44 -16.95
N ALA A 301 -6.09 -17.77 -17.00
CA ALA A 301 -6.79 -18.60 -16.03
C ALA A 301 -6.73 -20.11 -16.34
N ALA A 302 -6.08 -20.53 -17.44
CA ALA A 302 -5.95 -21.93 -17.84
C ALA A 302 -5.25 -22.78 -16.77
N SER A 303 -5.60 -24.07 -16.67
CA SER A 303 -5.20 -24.95 -15.55
C SER A 303 -3.69 -25.07 -15.32
N ASP A 304 -2.89 -24.92 -16.37
CA ASP A 304 -1.43 -24.99 -16.40
C ASP A 304 -0.75 -23.61 -16.33
N ALA A 305 -1.52 -22.52 -16.21
CA ALA A 305 -0.97 -21.18 -16.14
C ALA A 305 -0.04 -20.98 -14.92
N PRO A 306 1.10 -20.29 -15.09
CA PRO A 306 1.99 -19.89 -13.99
C PRO A 306 1.28 -19.05 -12.92
N GLY A 307 1.87 -19.00 -11.71
CA GLY A 307 1.31 -18.24 -10.58
C GLY A 307 1.08 -16.76 -10.89
N GLY A 308 1.99 -16.12 -11.62
CA GLY A 308 1.85 -14.71 -12.04
C GLY A 308 0.70 -14.47 -13.03
N ASP A 309 0.48 -15.38 -13.97
CA ASP A 309 -0.64 -15.28 -14.92
C ASP A 309 -1.98 -15.51 -14.22
N LEU A 310 -2.04 -16.49 -13.31
CA LEU A 310 -3.21 -16.73 -12.48
C LEU A 310 -3.54 -15.52 -11.58
N ALA A 311 -2.52 -14.86 -11.02
CA ALA A 311 -2.68 -13.66 -10.22
C ALA A 311 -3.36 -12.53 -11.03
N MET A 312 -2.91 -12.31 -12.27
CA MET A 312 -3.51 -11.34 -13.19
C MET A 312 -4.96 -11.67 -13.53
N ALA A 313 -5.27 -12.95 -13.79
CA ALA A 313 -6.63 -13.41 -14.08
C ALA A 313 -7.59 -13.21 -12.89
N ILE A 314 -7.15 -13.52 -11.66
CA ILE A 314 -7.93 -13.31 -10.43
C ILE A 314 -8.29 -11.83 -10.27
N ARG A 315 -7.32 -10.93 -10.41
CA ARG A 315 -7.53 -9.48 -10.31
C ARG A 315 -8.47 -8.97 -11.39
N PHE A 316 -8.27 -9.40 -12.64
CA PHE A 316 -9.13 -9.02 -13.77
C PHE A 316 -10.58 -9.47 -13.56
N TYR A 317 -10.81 -10.73 -13.18
CA TYR A 317 -12.16 -11.23 -12.90
C TYR A 317 -12.83 -10.49 -11.76
N ALA A 318 -12.11 -10.20 -10.68
CA ALA A 318 -12.65 -9.43 -9.56
C ALA A 318 -13.06 -8.02 -10.00
N LYS A 319 -12.15 -7.24 -10.61
CA LYS A 319 -12.45 -5.86 -11.04
C LYS A 319 -13.58 -5.78 -12.08
N ASN A 320 -13.73 -6.78 -12.94
CA ASN A 320 -14.80 -6.85 -13.94
C ASN A 320 -16.11 -7.50 -13.42
N GLY A 321 -16.29 -7.59 -12.10
CA GLY A 321 -17.55 -8.05 -11.49
C GLY A 321 -17.76 -9.57 -11.51
N ARG A 322 -16.81 -10.37 -12.02
CA ARG A 322 -16.86 -11.84 -12.08
C ARG A 322 -16.29 -12.46 -10.79
N TYR A 323 -16.77 -12.00 -9.64
CA TYR A 323 -16.28 -12.45 -8.33
C TYR A 323 -16.39 -13.96 -8.12
N ARG A 324 -17.50 -14.58 -8.53
CA ARG A 324 -17.66 -16.03 -8.39
C ARG A 324 -16.55 -16.80 -9.10
N ASP A 325 -16.13 -16.33 -10.28
CA ASP A 325 -15.08 -16.96 -11.06
C ASP A 325 -13.70 -16.68 -10.44
N ALA A 326 -13.45 -15.45 -9.98
CA ALA A 326 -12.23 -15.12 -9.25
C ALA A 326 -12.05 -16.01 -8.02
N TYR A 327 -13.09 -16.17 -7.18
CA TYR A 327 -13.03 -17.02 -5.99
C TYR A 327 -12.94 -18.51 -6.33
N GLY A 328 -13.58 -18.93 -7.43
CA GLY A 328 -13.39 -20.26 -7.98
C GLY A 328 -11.93 -20.55 -8.29
N LEU A 329 -11.23 -19.62 -8.96
CA LEU A 329 -9.78 -19.72 -9.22
C LEU A 329 -8.96 -19.73 -7.94
N ILE A 330 -9.31 -18.87 -6.96
CA ILE A 330 -8.58 -18.79 -5.69
C ILE A 330 -8.64 -20.13 -4.94
N GLU A 331 -9.84 -20.69 -4.78
CA GLU A 331 -10.03 -21.93 -4.03
C GLU A 331 -9.46 -23.15 -4.75
N THR A 332 -9.75 -23.29 -6.05
CA THR A 332 -9.43 -24.51 -6.80
C THR A 332 -8.00 -24.55 -7.34
N ARG A 333 -7.35 -23.39 -7.48
CA ARG A 333 -6.01 -23.30 -8.07
C ARG A 333 -5.02 -22.53 -7.21
N ALA A 334 -5.35 -21.31 -6.81
CA ALA A 334 -4.37 -20.44 -6.14
C ALA A 334 -3.94 -20.98 -4.77
N ALA A 335 -4.90 -21.41 -3.94
CA ALA A 335 -4.61 -21.94 -2.61
C ALA A 335 -3.71 -23.20 -2.65
N PRO A 336 -3.99 -24.23 -3.48
CA PRO A 336 -3.06 -25.34 -3.68
C PRO A 336 -1.66 -24.92 -4.17
N LEU A 337 -1.59 -23.95 -5.10
CA LEU A 337 -0.31 -23.46 -5.64
C LEU A 337 0.51 -22.72 -4.57
N ILE A 338 -0.12 -21.89 -3.73
CA ILE A 338 0.55 -21.17 -2.63
C ILE A 338 1.25 -22.14 -1.65
N ALA A 339 0.83 -23.40 -1.56
CA ALA A 339 1.50 -24.40 -0.72
C ALA A 339 2.82 -24.92 -1.32
N THR A 340 3.08 -24.69 -2.61
CA THR A 340 4.21 -25.28 -3.35
C THR A 340 5.10 -24.26 -4.05
N LEU A 341 4.57 -23.08 -4.42
CA LEU A 341 5.31 -22.03 -5.12
C LEU A 341 6.50 -21.50 -4.30
N PRO A 342 7.55 -20.97 -4.97
CA PRO A 342 8.56 -20.15 -4.31
C PRO A 342 7.92 -18.97 -3.58
N GLU A 343 8.54 -18.51 -2.49
CA GLU A 343 7.97 -17.46 -1.64
C GLU A 343 7.53 -16.23 -2.45
N GLY A 344 8.40 -15.67 -3.30
CA GLY A 344 8.07 -14.48 -4.10
C GLY A 344 6.83 -14.65 -5.01
N GLU A 345 6.67 -15.80 -5.65
CA GLU A 345 5.50 -16.09 -6.50
C GLU A 345 4.23 -16.33 -5.67
N ALA A 346 4.37 -16.98 -4.51
CA ALA A 346 3.25 -17.15 -3.58
C ALA A 346 2.74 -15.78 -3.10
N TRP A 347 3.63 -14.82 -2.80
CA TRP A 347 3.23 -13.47 -2.41
C TRP A 347 2.57 -12.68 -3.53
N THR A 348 3.07 -12.76 -4.77
CA THR A 348 2.37 -12.16 -5.92
C THR A 348 0.93 -12.67 -6.03
N LEU A 349 0.71 -13.96 -5.80
CA LEU A 349 -0.63 -14.55 -5.86
C LEU A 349 -1.50 -14.15 -4.65
N LEU A 350 -0.91 -14.06 -3.46
CA LEU A 350 -1.58 -13.56 -2.26
C LEU A 350 -1.98 -12.08 -2.38
N ASP A 351 -1.15 -11.25 -3.00
CA ASP A 351 -1.45 -9.85 -3.32
C ASP A 351 -2.66 -9.74 -4.23
N ALA A 352 -2.68 -10.53 -5.31
CA ALA A 352 -3.83 -10.62 -6.21
C ALA A 352 -5.10 -11.08 -5.50
N ILE A 353 -5.00 -12.05 -4.58
CA ILE A 353 -6.13 -12.47 -3.75
C ILE A 353 -6.58 -11.29 -2.89
N ARG A 354 -5.68 -10.60 -2.18
CA ARG A 354 -6.01 -9.45 -1.32
C ARG A 354 -6.70 -8.33 -2.10
N GLU A 355 -6.19 -7.96 -3.27
CA GLU A 355 -6.82 -6.97 -4.13
C GLU A 355 -8.24 -7.40 -4.52
N ALA A 356 -8.43 -8.66 -4.92
CA ALA A 356 -9.76 -9.21 -5.19
C ALA A 356 -10.70 -9.23 -3.96
N GLN A 357 -10.17 -9.10 -2.74
CA GLN A 357 -10.93 -8.94 -1.48
C GLN A 357 -11.18 -7.49 -1.08
N GLN A 358 -10.35 -6.56 -1.53
CA GLN A 358 -10.27 -5.17 -1.04
C GLN A 358 -11.11 -4.16 -1.83
N ASP A 359 -11.76 -4.57 -2.92
CA ASP A 359 -12.63 -3.71 -3.72
C ASP A 359 -13.62 -2.92 -2.82
N GLY A 360 -13.38 -1.60 -2.72
CA GLY A 360 -14.25 -0.64 -2.04
C GLY A 360 -13.72 -0.02 -0.73
N GLU A 361 -12.49 -0.32 -0.28
CA GLU A 361 -12.03 0.25 1.00
C GLU A 361 -11.90 1.79 0.95
N TYR A 362 -11.53 2.36 -0.20
CA TYR A 362 -11.43 3.81 -0.37
C TYR A 362 -12.76 4.53 -0.62
N ASP A 363 -13.82 3.80 -1.00
CA ASP A 363 -15.15 4.39 -1.27
C ASP A 363 -16.16 4.11 -0.16
N GLY A 364 -15.71 3.54 0.96
CA GLY A 364 -16.54 3.21 2.11
C GLY A 364 -17.54 2.09 1.87
N ARG A 365 -17.49 1.40 0.72
CA ARG A 365 -18.39 0.30 0.44
C ARG A 365 -17.97 -0.94 1.21
N PRO A 366 -18.94 -1.73 1.73
CA PRO A 366 -18.62 -3.00 2.36
C PRO A 366 -17.95 -3.93 1.33
N ARG A 367 -16.93 -4.69 1.78
CA ARG A 367 -16.24 -5.68 0.95
C ARG A 367 -17.24 -6.59 0.23
N ARG A 368 -17.14 -6.69 -1.09
CA ARG A 368 -18.16 -7.33 -1.96
C ARG A 368 -18.41 -8.82 -1.66
N TRP A 369 -17.45 -9.54 -1.09
CA TRP A 369 -17.67 -10.94 -0.69
C TRP A 369 -18.68 -11.08 0.44
N ARG A 370 -18.87 -10.05 1.27
CA ARG A 370 -19.87 -10.05 2.34
C ARG A 370 -21.29 -9.91 1.79
N SER A 371 -21.46 -9.32 0.60
CA SER A 371 -22.79 -9.13 -0.01
C SER A 371 -23.26 -10.34 -0.82
N GLN A 372 -22.39 -11.31 -1.11
CA GLN A 372 -22.74 -12.55 -1.81
C GLN A 372 -22.84 -13.73 -0.81
N PRO A 373 -24.04 -14.28 -0.53
CA PRO A 373 -24.23 -15.27 0.53
C PRO A 373 -23.36 -16.54 0.39
N ASP A 374 -23.14 -17.00 -0.85
CA ASP A 374 -22.32 -18.18 -1.14
C ASP A 374 -20.82 -17.92 -0.88
N LEU A 375 -20.32 -16.74 -1.23
CA LEU A 375 -18.95 -16.33 -0.93
C LEU A 375 -18.75 -16.06 0.57
N ALA A 376 -19.69 -15.36 1.21
CA ALA A 376 -19.65 -15.07 2.65
C ALA A 376 -19.56 -16.34 3.51
N ALA A 377 -20.20 -17.44 3.07
CA ALA A 377 -20.16 -18.72 3.78
C ALA A 377 -18.83 -19.48 3.62
N ARG A 378 -18.07 -19.24 2.55
CA ARG A 378 -16.88 -20.02 2.17
C ARG A 378 -15.57 -19.27 2.40
N TRP A 379 -15.55 -17.99 2.04
CA TRP A 379 -14.33 -17.19 2.01
C TRP A 379 -13.59 -17.16 3.35
N PRO A 380 -14.25 -16.92 4.49
CA PRO A 380 -13.49 -16.83 5.73
C PRO A 380 -12.77 -18.13 6.11
N ARG A 381 -13.31 -19.31 5.74
CA ARG A 381 -12.63 -20.60 5.95
C ARG A 381 -11.41 -20.74 5.05
N LEU A 382 -11.51 -20.28 3.80
CA LEU A 382 -10.39 -20.24 2.87
C LEU A 382 -9.30 -19.28 3.34
N ALA A 383 -9.68 -18.10 3.86
CA ALA A 383 -8.76 -17.15 4.47
C ALA A 383 -7.97 -17.77 5.63
N VAL A 384 -8.63 -18.51 6.53
CA VAL A 384 -7.94 -19.27 7.60
C VAL A 384 -6.94 -20.27 7.02
N ALA A 385 -7.33 -21.05 6.00
CA ALA A 385 -6.44 -22.03 5.38
C ALA A 385 -5.21 -21.37 4.72
N LEU A 386 -5.40 -20.24 4.05
CA LEU A 386 -4.32 -19.46 3.45
C LEU A 386 -3.39 -18.86 4.51
N SER A 387 -3.94 -18.27 5.58
CA SER A 387 -3.16 -17.74 6.71
C SER A 387 -2.34 -18.83 7.41
N ARG A 388 -2.89 -20.04 7.60
CA ARG A 388 -2.12 -21.19 8.10
C ARG A 388 -0.99 -21.56 7.16
N THR A 389 -1.31 -21.74 5.88
CA THR A 389 -0.34 -22.17 4.87
C THR A 389 0.82 -21.19 4.80
N THR A 390 0.54 -19.88 4.84
CA THR A 390 1.58 -18.83 4.80
C THR A 390 2.38 -18.75 6.10
N GLN A 391 1.73 -18.86 7.25
CA GLN A 391 2.41 -18.90 8.54
C GLN A 391 3.34 -20.13 8.65
N ASP A 392 2.89 -21.31 8.20
CA ASP A 392 3.65 -22.55 8.26
C ASP A 392 4.84 -22.54 7.28
N ARG A 393 4.65 -22.00 6.08
CA ARG A 393 5.70 -21.98 5.05
C ARG A 393 6.70 -20.84 5.21
N PHE A 394 6.21 -19.65 5.57
CA PHE A 394 6.97 -18.40 5.48
C PHE A 394 7.10 -17.69 6.83
N GLY A 395 6.51 -18.21 7.90
CA GLY A 395 6.56 -17.59 9.23
C GLY A 395 5.73 -16.31 9.35
N ARG A 396 4.95 -15.95 8.34
CA ARG A 396 4.14 -14.71 8.30
C ARG A 396 2.75 -14.95 7.73
N ASP A 397 1.78 -14.17 8.20
CA ASP A 397 0.37 -14.22 7.79
C ASP A 397 0.15 -13.47 6.46
N ALA A 398 -0.83 -13.92 5.68
CA ALA A 398 -1.29 -13.35 4.43
C ALA A 398 -2.09 -12.04 4.55
N ASP A 399 -2.33 -11.54 5.77
CA ASP A 399 -3.07 -10.30 6.07
C ASP A 399 -4.58 -10.30 5.75
N PHE A 400 -5.28 -11.43 5.90
CA PHE A 400 -6.74 -11.50 5.69
C PHE A 400 -7.58 -11.05 6.90
N TYR A 401 -7.13 -10.04 7.65
CA TYR A 401 -7.66 -9.68 8.97
C TYR A 401 -9.19 -9.52 9.03
N ASP A 402 -9.79 -8.70 8.17
CA ASP A 402 -11.23 -8.45 8.14
C ASP A 402 -12.08 -9.69 7.88
N SER A 403 -11.49 -10.67 7.19
CA SER A 403 -12.14 -11.93 6.85
C SER A 403 -12.07 -12.89 8.03
N LEU A 404 -10.89 -12.97 8.65
CA LEU A 404 -10.66 -13.73 9.87
C LEU A 404 -11.54 -13.22 11.03
N MET A 405 -11.63 -11.89 11.23
CA MET A 405 -12.50 -11.29 12.25
C MET A 405 -13.97 -11.64 12.08
N SER A 406 -14.45 -11.84 10.85
CA SER A 406 -15.85 -12.20 10.61
C SER A 406 -16.24 -13.59 11.11
N LEU A 407 -15.27 -14.48 11.33
CA LEU A 407 -15.47 -15.81 11.92
C LEU A 407 -15.39 -15.78 13.45
N LEU A 408 -14.88 -14.71 14.03
CA LEU A 408 -14.64 -14.63 15.45
C LEU A 408 -15.94 -14.27 16.16
N GLY A 409 -16.45 -15.21 16.95
CA GLY A 409 -17.56 -14.95 17.87
C GLY A 409 -17.12 -14.15 19.09
N SER A 410 -18.07 -13.82 19.97
CA SER A 410 -17.77 -13.21 21.27
C SER A 410 -17.08 -14.16 22.27
N ASP A 411 -17.20 -15.48 22.04
CA ASP A 411 -16.45 -16.49 22.78
C ASP A 411 -15.13 -16.82 22.07
N TYR A 412 -14.07 -16.13 22.46
CA TYR A 412 -12.72 -16.34 21.92
C TYR A 412 -12.14 -17.74 22.22
N ARG A 413 -12.72 -18.51 23.15
CA ARG A 413 -12.29 -19.90 23.43
C ARG A 413 -12.86 -20.89 22.43
N SER A 414 -13.98 -20.57 21.79
CA SER A 414 -14.63 -21.45 20.80
C SER A 414 -13.77 -21.71 19.55
N ASN A 415 -12.82 -20.82 19.26
CA ASN A 415 -11.87 -20.97 18.16
C ASN A 415 -10.47 -20.47 18.57
N PRO A 416 -9.72 -21.25 19.36
CA PRO A 416 -8.46 -20.81 19.97
C PRO A 416 -7.41 -20.42 18.92
N GLU A 417 -7.43 -21.11 17.78
CA GLU A 417 -6.50 -20.86 16.71
C GLU A 417 -6.76 -19.54 15.99
N LEU A 418 -8.03 -19.26 15.64
CA LEU A 418 -8.42 -17.99 15.04
C LEU A 418 -8.17 -16.82 16.00
N THR A 419 -8.51 -16.98 17.28
CA THR A 419 -8.20 -16.01 18.32
C THR A 419 -6.71 -15.71 18.37
N LEU A 420 -5.86 -16.73 18.31
CA LEU A 420 -4.41 -16.55 18.32
C LEU A 420 -3.93 -15.85 17.04
N MET A 421 -4.45 -16.21 15.86
CA MET A 421 -4.12 -15.54 14.59
C MET A 421 -4.39 -14.04 14.65
N LEU A 422 -5.53 -13.65 15.24
CA LEU A 422 -6.02 -12.26 15.29
C LEU A 422 -5.45 -11.43 16.45
N SER A 423 -4.69 -12.04 17.36
CA SER A 423 -4.45 -11.49 18.70
C SER A 423 -3.67 -10.18 18.82
N GLY A 424 -3.03 -9.67 17.75
CA GLY A 424 -2.43 -8.31 17.76
C GLY A 424 -2.89 -7.44 16.63
N ARG A 425 -4.09 -7.71 16.13
CA ARG A 425 -4.81 -6.78 15.29
C ARG A 425 -6.12 -6.32 15.94
N SER A 426 -6.52 -6.95 17.05
CA SER A 426 -7.72 -6.59 17.82
C SER A 426 -7.39 -6.33 19.28
N ASN A 427 -7.58 -5.08 19.72
CA ASN A 427 -7.47 -4.69 21.13
C ASN A 427 -8.47 -5.44 22.02
N ASP A 428 -9.61 -5.89 21.48
CA ASP A 428 -10.62 -6.62 22.24
C ASP A 428 -10.14 -8.01 22.64
N ILE A 429 -9.34 -8.66 21.79
CA ILE A 429 -8.73 -9.98 22.09
C ILE A 429 -7.67 -9.81 23.18
N ILE A 430 -6.83 -8.78 23.09
CA ILE A 430 -5.81 -8.47 24.11
C ILE A 430 -6.51 -8.17 25.43
N ALA A 431 -7.47 -7.24 25.45
CA ALA A 431 -8.19 -6.86 26.66
C ALA A 431 -8.96 -8.04 27.28
N TRP A 432 -9.50 -8.95 26.45
CA TRP A 432 -10.07 -10.19 26.94
C TRP A 432 -9.02 -11.09 27.60
N ALA A 433 -7.89 -11.32 26.94
CA ALA A 433 -6.82 -12.16 27.48
C ALA A 433 -6.28 -11.63 28.81
N GLU A 434 -6.07 -10.31 28.92
CA GLU A 434 -5.68 -9.65 30.17
C GLU A 434 -6.69 -9.91 31.29
N ARG A 435 -7.99 -9.74 31.02
CA ARG A 435 -9.06 -10.01 32.00
C ARG A 435 -9.07 -11.47 32.45
N GLU A 436 -8.93 -12.41 31.50
CA GLU A 436 -8.94 -13.84 31.81
C GLU A 436 -7.73 -14.26 32.66
N LEU A 437 -6.55 -13.66 32.44
CA LEU A 437 -5.32 -13.97 33.17
C LEU A 437 -5.32 -13.48 34.61
N VAL A 438 -6.12 -12.44 34.92
CA VAL A 438 -6.24 -11.90 36.28
C VAL A 438 -7.53 -12.32 36.98
N ALA A 439 -8.44 -13.00 36.29
CA ALA A 439 -9.73 -13.43 36.84
C ALA A 439 -9.54 -14.47 37.96
N PRO A 440 -10.00 -14.22 39.20
CA PRO A 440 -9.85 -15.16 40.31
C PRO A 440 -10.41 -16.57 40.04
N ALA A 441 -11.50 -16.66 39.27
CA ALA A 441 -12.11 -17.94 38.89
C ALA A 441 -11.16 -18.79 38.03
N ASN A 442 -10.41 -18.19 37.11
CA ASN A 442 -9.43 -18.89 36.28
C ASN A 442 -8.15 -19.20 37.06
N LEU A 443 -7.77 -18.31 37.99
CA LEU A 443 -6.63 -18.48 38.88
C LEU A 443 -6.88 -19.49 40.01
N THR A 444 -8.05 -20.10 40.13
CA THR A 444 -8.30 -21.22 41.07
C THR A 444 -8.44 -22.57 40.36
N ALA A 445 -8.57 -22.57 39.03
CA ALA A 445 -8.53 -23.80 38.23
C ALA A 445 -7.22 -24.55 38.46
N SER A 446 -7.31 -25.86 38.70
CA SER A 446 -6.18 -26.74 39.02
C SER A 446 -5.65 -27.53 37.82
N SER A 447 -6.20 -27.31 36.62
CA SER A 447 -5.70 -27.95 35.40
C SER A 447 -4.37 -27.35 34.99
N VAL A 448 -3.47 -28.20 34.50
CA VAL A 448 -2.23 -27.82 33.83
C VAL A 448 -2.18 -28.73 32.60
N GLY A 449 -2.15 -28.14 31.41
CA GLY A 449 -2.18 -28.92 30.16
C GLY A 449 -2.74 -28.14 28.96
N PRO A 450 -3.01 -28.83 27.84
CA PRO A 450 -3.62 -28.23 26.65
C PRO A 450 -4.97 -27.54 26.93
N ASP A 451 -5.73 -28.08 27.89
CA ASP A 451 -7.07 -27.60 28.25
C ASP A 451 -7.07 -26.63 29.45
N ASP A 452 -5.90 -26.14 29.88
CA ASP A 452 -5.82 -25.11 30.93
C ASP A 452 -6.50 -23.81 30.44
N PRO A 453 -7.51 -23.29 31.17
CA PRO A 453 -8.23 -22.08 30.75
C PRO A 453 -7.31 -20.86 30.62
N LEU A 454 -6.17 -20.81 31.32
CA LEU A 454 -5.23 -19.69 31.22
C LEU A 454 -4.35 -19.77 29.97
N ARG A 455 -4.24 -20.94 29.33
CA ARG A 455 -3.26 -21.15 28.25
C ARG A 455 -3.51 -20.28 27.02
N LEU A 456 -4.76 -20.21 26.53
CA LEU A 456 -5.07 -19.38 25.36
C LEU A 456 -4.87 -17.88 25.63
N PRO A 457 -5.44 -17.29 26.70
CA PRO A 457 -5.14 -15.92 27.11
C PRO A 457 -3.64 -15.64 27.25
N MET A 458 -2.89 -16.55 27.86
CA MET A 458 -1.44 -16.44 27.98
C MET A 458 -0.76 -16.38 26.61
N ARG A 459 -1.08 -17.31 25.71
CA ARG A 459 -0.52 -17.34 24.34
C ARG A 459 -0.83 -16.06 23.56
N VAL A 460 -2.00 -15.47 23.78
CA VAL A 460 -2.34 -14.14 23.23
C VAL A 460 -1.33 -13.09 23.70
N ILE A 461 -1.11 -12.96 25.01
CA ILE A 461 -0.18 -11.95 25.55
C ILE A 461 1.27 -12.23 25.13
N LEU A 462 1.71 -13.48 25.16
CA LEU A 462 3.07 -13.87 24.81
C LEU A 462 3.45 -13.50 23.38
N ARG A 463 2.50 -13.59 22.43
CA ARG A 463 2.72 -13.23 21.02
C ARG A 463 3.06 -11.74 20.83
N TRP A 464 2.70 -10.88 21.78
CA TRP A 464 2.89 -9.43 21.69
C TRP A 464 3.79 -8.86 22.78
N MET A 465 4.36 -9.73 23.61
CA MET A 465 5.23 -9.36 24.71
C MET A 465 6.44 -8.54 24.23
N GLY A 466 6.65 -7.36 24.81
CA GLY A 466 7.79 -6.48 24.48
C GLY A 466 7.50 -5.43 23.41
N LEU A 467 6.32 -5.47 22.75
CA LEU A 467 5.89 -4.42 21.83
C LEU A 467 5.26 -3.21 22.56
N GLY A 468 5.02 -3.32 23.87
CA GLY A 468 4.54 -2.24 24.73
C GLY A 468 5.61 -1.64 25.65
N ASP A 469 5.17 -0.83 26.62
CA ASP A 469 6.00 -0.45 27.77
C ASP A 469 6.22 -1.70 28.61
N GLY A 470 7.35 -2.40 28.43
CA GLY A 470 7.60 -3.78 28.87
C GLY A 470 7.36 -4.09 30.36
N ASP A 471 7.02 -3.10 31.18
CA ASP A 471 6.42 -3.27 32.51
C ASP A 471 4.97 -3.78 32.48
N LYS A 472 4.15 -3.37 31.51
CA LYS A 472 2.73 -3.76 31.41
C LYS A 472 2.57 -5.24 31.09
N ASP A 473 3.30 -5.75 30.12
CA ASP A 473 3.19 -7.15 29.68
C ASP A 473 3.61 -8.11 30.80
N VAL A 474 4.69 -7.77 31.50
CA VAL A 474 5.17 -8.53 32.68
C VAL A 474 4.13 -8.48 33.80
N ALA A 475 3.51 -7.33 34.05
CA ALA A 475 2.49 -7.18 35.08
C ALA A 475 1.27 -8.09 34.84
N VAL A 476 0.80 -8.19 33.58
CA VAL A 476 -0.34 -9.04 33.21
C VAL A 476 -0.05 -10.53 33.43
N LEU A 477 1.18 -10.97 33.14
CA LEU A 477 1.60 -12.37 33.30
C LEU A 477 2.02 -12.74 34.73
N THR A 478 2.31 -11.75 35.59
CA THR A 478 2.81 -11.96 36.96
C THR A 478 1.87 -12.82 37.83
N PRO A 479 0.54 -12.61 37.87
CA PRO A 479 -0.36 -13.43 38.67
C PRO A 479 -0.27 -14.92 38.32
N MET A 480 -0.23 -15.24 37.02
CA MET A 480 -0.08 -16.62 36.54
C MET A 480 1.31 -17.19 36.86
N PHE A 481 2.37 -16.41 36.64
CA PHE A 481 3.76 -16.79 36.96
C PHE A 481 3.94 -17.13 38.45
N CYS A 482 3.27 -16.40 39.33
CA CYS A 482 3.36 -16.57 40.77
C CYS A 482 2.54 -17.74 41.33
N ARG A 483 1.66 -18.39 40.53
CA ARG A 483 0.82 -19.50 41.02
C ARG A 483 1.60 -20.75 41.39
N GLY A 484 2.71 -21.02 40.72
CA GLY A 484 3.49 -22.22 40.97
C GLY A 484 4.34 -22.65 39.79
N SER A 485 5.15 -23.69 40.02
CA SER A 485 6.11 -24.19 39.02
C SER A 485 5.40 -24.68 37.76
N ALA A 486 4.24 -25.33 37.89
CA ALA A 486 3.51 -25.86 36.75
C ALA A 486 3.06 -24.78 35.75
N GLN A 487 2.52 -23.66 36.22
CA GLN A 487 2.14 -22.52 35.38
C GLN A 487 3.37 -21.83 34.75
N ARG A 488 4.48 -21.71 35.50
CA ARG A 488 5.73 -21.17 34.94
C ARG A 488 6.27 -22.02 33.80
N GLN A 489 6.28 -23.34 33.98
CA GLN A 489 6.74 -24.27 32.93
C GLN A 489 5.84 -24.21 31.69
N MET A 490 4.52 -24.15 31.86
CA MET A 490 3.59 -23.94 30.74
C MET A 490 3.88 -22.63 30.01
N MET A 491 4.11 -21.54 30.74
CA MET A 491 4.46 -20.24 30.17
C MET A 491 5.77 -20.30 29.38
N PHE A 492 6.81 -20.93 29.92
CA PHE A 492 8.10 -21.05 29.24
C PHE A 492 7.99 -21.89 27.96
N GLN A 493 7.23 -22.98 27.98
CA GLN A 493 6.97 -23.77 26.77
C GLN A 493 6.36 -22.92 25.66
N ASP A 494 5.37 -22.09 25.98
CA ASP A 494 4.68 -21.26 25.00
C ASP A 494 5.49 -20.01 24.61
N ILE A 495 6.35 -19.46 25.48
CA ILE A 495 7.31 -18.40 25.10
C ILE A 495 8.29 -18.91 24.04
N GLY A 496 8.82 -20.12 24.26
CA GLY A 496 9.75 -20.76 23.35
C GLY A 496 9.17 -21.04 21.97
N THR A 497 7.85 -20.96 21.76
CA THR A 497 7.19 -21.19 20.46
C THR A 497 6.54 -19.93 19.88
N LEU A 498 5.96 -19.08 20.73
CA LEU A 498 5.11 -17.96 20.32
C LEU A 498 5.57 -16.60 20.84
N GLY A 499 6.55 -16.56 21.75
CA GLY A 499 7.05 -15.32 22.31
C GLY A 499 7.53 -14.37 21.22
N SER A 500 7.06 -13.11 21.28
CA SER A 500 7.51 -12.00 20.43
C SER A 500 9.03 -11.80 20.52
N THR A 501 9.64 -11.40 19.41
CA THR A 501 11.06 -11.04 19.28
C THR A 501 11.51 -9.91 20.19
N ASP A 502 10.58 -9.10 20.70
CA ASP A 502 10.89 -8.00 21.63
C ASP A 502 10.82 -8.43 23.11
N GLY A 503 10.50 -9.70 23.37
CA GLY A 503 10.28 -10.25 24.71
C GLY A 503 11.54 -10.45 25.59
N ALA A 504 12.73 -10.06 25.12
CA ALA A 504 14.02 -10.34 25.78
C ALA A 504 14.06 -9.85 27.25
N HIS A 505 13.63 -8.61 27.48
CA HIS A 505 13.63 -8.02 28.81
C HIS A 505 12.63 -8.71 29.75
N ALA A 506 11.45 -9.09 29.25
CA ALA A 506 10.47 -9.82 30.04
C ALA A 506 11.02 -11.20 30.47
N LEU A 507 11.65 -11.92 29.53
CA LEU A 507 12.34 -13.19 29.80
C LEU A 507 13.37 -13.08 30.92
N LEU A 508 14.24 -12.06 30.85
CA LEU A 508 15.25 -11.80 31.87
C LEU A 508 14.63 -11.50 33.25
N ARG A 509 13.54 -10.75 33.29
CA ARG A 509 12.84 -10.42 34.55
C ARG A 509 12.19 -11.64 35.19
N PHE A 510 11.61 -12.54 34.40
CA PHE A 510 11.10 -13.82 34.91
C PHE A 510 12.25 -14.73 35.38
N ALA A 511 13.33 -14.82 34.60
CA ALA A 511 14.50 -15.62 34.94
C ALA A 511 15.16 -15.19 36.27
N ALA A 512 15.15 -13.88 36.55
CA ALA A 512 15.73 -13.29 37.75
C ALA A 512 14.83 -13.37 39.00
N SER A 513 13.60 -13.89 38.88
CA SER A 513 12.65 -13.94 39.98
C SER A 513 13.11 -14.87 41.10
N SER A 514 12.93 -14.47 42.35
CA SER A 514 13.34 -15.24 43.53
C SER A 514 12.54 -16.53 43.75
N VAL A 515 11.38 -16.67 43.09
CA VAL A 515 10.55 -17.89 43.19
C VAL A 515 10.93 -18.97 42.17
N MET A 516 11.92 -18.72 41.32
CA MET A 516 12.40 -19.68 40.33
C MET A 516 13.07 -20.89 41.01
N THR A 517 12.53 -22.08 40.75
CA THR A 517 13.14 -23.35 41.17
C THR A 517 14.15 -23.85 40.13
N ASP A 518 14.93 -24.88 40.45
CA ASP A 518 15.82 -25.54 39.47
C ASP A 518 15.03 -26.14 38.30
N SER A 519 13.86 -26.72 38.59
CA SER A 519 12.96 -27.25 37.56
C SER A 519 12.45 -26.16 36.62
N ASP A 520 12.11 -24.98 37.16
CA ASP A 520 11.67 -23.84 36.36
C ASP A 520 12.80 -23.35 35.43
N ARG A 521 14.04 -23.29 35.95
CA ARG A 521 15.22 -22.91 35.16
C ARG A 521 15.50 -23.90 34.02
N GLN A 522 15.38 -25.20 34.30
CA GLN A 522 15.55 -26.25 33.29
C GLN A 522 14.49 -26.18 32.19
N ALA A 523 13.25 -25.78 32.51
CA ALA A 523 12.21 -25.55 31.50
C ALA A 523 12.42 -24.25 30.70
N LEU A 524 12.92 -23.19 31.34
CA LEU A 524 13.19 -21.90 30.70
C LEU A 524 14.37 -21.94 29.70
N ALA A 525 15.43 -22.68 30.02
CA ALA A 525 16.63 -22.78 29.20
C ALA A 525 16.37 -23.13 27.70
N PRO A 526 15.66 -24.22 27.38
CA PRO A 526 15.33 -24.54 25.98
C PRO A 526 14.35 -23.54 25.36
N ALA A 527 13.47 -22.92 26.15
CA ALA A 527 12.56 -21.88 25.65
C ALA A 527 13.31 -20.63 25.18
N ILE A 528 14.31 -20.17 25.94
CA ILE A 528 15.17 -19.05 25.54
C ILE A 528 15.93 -19.39 24.25
N SER A 529 16.47 -20.60 24.15
CA SER A 529 17.21 -21.03 22.94
C SER A 529 16.30 -21.06 21.71
N ALA A 530 15.07 -21.58 21.84
CA ALA A 530 14.09 -21.62 20.75
C ALA A 530 13.60 -20.22 20.35
N TRP A 531 13.43 -19.32 21.32
CA TRP A 531 13.10 -17.92 21.10
C TRP A 531 14.24 -17.16 20.39
N ASP A 532 15.48 -17.28 20.87
CA ASP A 532 16.65 -16.58 20.30
C ASP A 532 16.91 -17.03 18.86
N LYS A 533 16.68 -18.31 18.56
CA LYS A 533 16.76 -18.82 17.18
C LYS A 533 15.75 -18.14 16.25
N ARG A 534 14.51 -17.90 16.69
CA ARG A 534 13.52 -17.15 15.88
C ARG A 534 13.95 -15.70 15.72
N TYR A 535 14.33 -15.06 16.83
CA TYR A 535 14.86 -13.70 16.81
C TYR A 535 16.00 -13.55 15.80
N ALA A 536 16.99 -14.44 15.83
CA ALA A 536 18.13 -14.40 14.92
C ALA A 536 17.77 -14.61 13.45
N ASN A 537 16.74 -15.40 13.16
CA ASN A 537 16.26 -15.54 11.78
C ASN A 537 15.59 -14.25 11.27
N GLU A 538 14.97 -13.48 12.15
CA GLU A 538 14.24 -12.25 11.79
C GLU A 538 15.13 -11.00 11.80
N SER A 539 15.99 -10.86 12.81
CA SER A 539 16.83 -9.67 13.02
C SER A 539 18.25 -9.81 12.49
N ASN A 540 18.69 -11.04 12.16
CA ASN A 540 20.09 -11.36 11.90
C ASN A 540 21.03 -11.07 13.10
N GLU A 541 20.49 -11.06 14.32
CA GLU A 541 21.20 -10.85 15.60
C GLU A 541 20.85 -11.92 16.63
N SER A 542 21.68 -12.15 17.65
CA SER A 542 21.39 -13.11 18.73
C SER A 542 21.63 -12.47 20.10
N TRP A 543 20.60 -12.45 20.93
CA TRP A 543 20.68 -12.02 22.33
C TRP A 543 21.58 -12.95 23.13
N MET A 544 21.61 -14.24 22.83
CA MET A 544 22.54 -15.16 23.51
C MET A 544 24.02 -14.83 23.21
N GLN A 545 24.30 -14.21 22.06
CA GLN A 545 25.65 -13.74 21.71
C GLN A 545 25.97 -12.39 22.33
N THR A 546 25.00 -11.47 22.42
CA THR A 546 25.23 -10.09 22.84
C THR A 546 24.99 -9.85 24.34
N ASP A 547 24.13 -10.63 24.99
CA ASP A 547 23.74 -10.46 26.40
C ASP A 547 24.20 -11.64 27.28
N PRO A 548 25.12 -11.42 28.25
CA PRO A 548 25.60 -12.46 29.15
C PRO A 548 24.53 -13.07 30.06
N ALA A 549 23.52 -12.30 30.46
CA ALA A 549 22.43 -12.79 31.31
C ALA A 549 21.51 -13.73 30.51
N MET A 550 21.21 -13.43 29.25
CA MET A 550 20.46 -14.35 28.38
C MET A 550 21.23 -15.66 28.15
N ARG A 551 22.54 -15.59 27.94
CA ARG A 551 23.39 -16.80 27.81
C ARG A 551 23.38 -17.64 29.09
N LYS A 552 23.50 -16.99 30.25
CA LYS A 552 23.44 -17.63 31.55
C LYS A 552 22.09 -18.33 31.76
N ALA A 553 20.99 -17.66 31.41
CA ALA A 553 19.64 -18.20 31.54
C ALA A 553 19.40 -19.40 30.58
N ALA A 554 19.87 -19.30 29.34
CA ALA A 554 19.83 -20.38 28.35
C ALA A 554 20.61 -21.63 28.79
N ASN A 555 21.62 -21.48 29.67
CA ASN A 555 22.37 -22.58 30.27
C ASN A 555 21.72 -23.14 31.56
N GLY A 556 20.50 -22.69 31.90
CA GLY A 556 19.80 -23.08 33.13
C GLY A 556 20.45 -22.56 34.42
N GLN A 557 21.37 -21.58 34.31
CA GLN A 557 22.05 -21.02 35.46
C GLN A 557 21.19 -19.96 36.17
N PRO A 558 21.31 -19.77 37.50
CA PRO A 558 20.54 -18.76 38.21
C PRO A 558 20.82 -17.33 37.75
N ILE A 559 19.77 -16.58 37.42
CA ILE A 559 19.84 -15.14 37.16
C ILE A 559 19.40 -14.39 38.42
N THR A 560 20.05 -13.26 38.68
CA THR A 560 19.79 -12.41 39.83
C THR A 560 19.45 -10.99 39.38
N ALA A 561 18.92 -10.17 40.29
CA ALA A 561 18.65 -8.75 40.03
C ALA A 561 19.88 -7.99 39.50
N LYS A 562 21.09 -8.38 39.92
CA LYS A 562 22.35 -7.76 39.48
C LYS A 562 22.66 -8.07 38.01
N ASP A 563 22.30 -9.26 37.54
CA ASP A 563 22.59 -9.71 36.18
C ASP A 563 21.76 -8.92 35.14
N ILE A 564 20.60 -8.36 35.53
CA ILE A 564 19.63 -7.75 34.61
C ILE A 564 19.47 -6.24 34.77
N MET A 565 20.35 -5.56 35.51
CA MET A 565 20.24 -4.11 35.74
C MET A 565 20.21 -3.33 34.39
N PRO A 566 19.31 -2.35 34.20
CA PRO A 566 18.45 -1.71 35.21
C PRO A 566 17.05 -2.36 35.40
N LEU A 567 16.78 -3.51 34.77
CA LEU A 567 15.49 -4.20 34.88
C LEU A 567 15.23 -4.70 36.30
N LYS A 568 13.95 -4.84 36.66
CA LYS A 568 13.52 -5.35 37.98
C LYS A 568 12.98 -6.77 37.85
N PRO A 569 13.46 -7.73 38.67
CA PRO A 569 12.89 -9.07 38.70
C PRO A 569 11.39 -9.07 39.01
N VAL A 570 10.67 -10.08 38.53
CA VAL A 570 9.29 -10.31 38.94
C VAL A 570 9.25 -10.74 40.40
N SER A 571 8.39 -10.10 41.19
CA SER A 571 8.17 -10.40 42.61
C SER A 571 6.79 -11.03 42.80
N CYS A 572 6.72 -12.06 43.64
CA CYS A 572 5.49 -12.73 44.02
C CYS A 572 5.19 -12.45 45.48
N ALA A 573 3.94 -12.09 45.79
CA ALA A 573 3.49 -11.97 47.17
C ALA A 573 3.59 -13.36 47.85
N SER A 574 4.25 -13.40 49.01
CA SER A 574 4.47 -14.60 49.83
C SER A 574 3.21 -15.09 50.51
#